data_AF-A0A0K1Q3V1-F1
#
_entry.id   AF-A0A0K1Q3V1-F1
#
_cell.length_a   1.000
_cell.length_b   1.000
_cell.length_c   1.000
_cell.angle_alpha   90.00
_cell.angle_beta   90.00
_cell.angle_gamma   90.00
#
_symmetry.space_group_name_H-M   'P 1'
#
loop_
_entity.id
_entity.type
_entity.pdbx_description
1 polymer ?
#
loop_
_entity_poly.entity_id
_entity_poly.type
_entity_poly.pdbx_seq_one_letter_code
_entity_poly.pdbx_strand_id
1 'polypeptide(L)'
;MASPKSRKPEGIAPTLLLEQVKGTAPWAFALEPKLPSIEILSKAPEIEARWKKGEAGEDYFVELLAAHYTTVATFCPTDVDTRIRQHVWAQLSGNRLASAIERVEEVATWDVRPVSARHVVVGKEVLAGHQGNGSASWRGPSGAPSRSPTRP
;
A
#
# COMPACT_ATOMS: atom_id res chain seq x y z
N MET A 1 2.20 18.01 -35.22
CA MET A 1 2.35 17.70 -33.78
C MET A 1 1.24 16.75 -33.38
N ALA A 2 1.54 15.50 -33.05
CA ALA A 2 0.53 14.55 -32.57
C ALA A 2 0.21 14.89 -31.11
N SER A 3 -1.07 15.09 -30.77
CA SER A 3 -1.50 15.17 -29.37
C SER A 3 -1.07 13.89 -28.64
N PRO A 4 -0.52 13.97 -27.42
CA PRO A 4 -0.19 12.78 -26.66
C PRO A 4 -1.49 12.02 -26.41
N LYS A 5 -1.55 10.76 -26.90
CA LYS A 5 -2.68 9.86 -26.60
C LYS A 5 -2.82 9.79 -25.09
N SER A 6 -4.00 10.14 -24.57
CA SER A 6 -4.40 9.86 -23.19
C SER A 6 -4.04 8.41 -22.87
N ARG A 7 -3.05 8.24 -22.00
CA ARG A 7 -2.61 6.92 -21.57
C ARG A 7 -3.72 6.40 -20.67
N LYS A 8 -4.32 5.26 -21.03
CA LYS A 8 -5.33 4.63 -20.17
C LYS A 8 -4.73 4.44 -18.78
N PRO A 9 -5.46 4.76 -17.71
CA PRO A 9 -5.01 4.50 -16.35
C PRO A 9 -4.71 3.00 -16.18
N GLU A 10 -3.58 2.67 -15.57
CA GLU A 10 -3.15 1.29 -15.35
C GLU A 10 -3.50 0.84 -13.92
N GLY A 11 -4.01 -0.38 -13.77
CA GLY A 11 -4.36 -0.99 -12.47
C GLY A 11 -5.86 -1.09 -12.23
N ILE A 12 -6.22 -1.36 -10.97
CA ILE A 12 -7.62 -1.46 -10.53
C ILE A 12 -8.19 -0.06 -10.29
N ALA A 13 -9.45 0.16 -10.68
CA ALA A 13 -10.13 1.41 -10.39
C ALA A 13 -10.31 1.58 -8.86
N PRO A 14 -10.01 2.75 -8.28
CA PRO A 14 -10.16 3.01 -6.84
C PRO A 14 -11.52 2.59 -6.25
N THR A 15 -12.64 2.90 -6.92
CA THR A 15 -13.96 2.53 -6.40
C THR A 15 -14.19 1.02 -6.42
N LEU A 16 -13.72 0.33 -7.45
CA LEU A 16 -13.76 -1.13 -7.53
C LEU A 16 -12.88 -1.77 -6.45
N LEU A 17 -11.70 -1.19 -6.18
CA LEU A 17 -10.83 -1.62 -5.09
C LEU A 17 -11.53 -1.47 -3.74
N LEU A 18 -12.18 -0.34 -3.47
CA LEU A 18 -12.97 -0.13 -2.26
C LEU A 18 -14.08 -1.19 -2.10
N GLU A 19 -14.79 -1.51 -3.18
CA GLU A 19 -15.83 -2.56 -3.18
C GLU A 19 -15.25 -3.93 -2.83
N GLN A 20 -14.10 -4.29 -3.41
CA GLN A 20 -13.40 -5.54 -3.08
C GLN A 20 -12.96 -5.57 -1.62
N VAL A 21 -12.41 -4.47 -1.08
CA VAL A 21 -12.03 -4.38 0.34
C VAL A 21 -13.27 -4.54 1.24
N LYS A 22 -14.41 -3.92 0.89
CA LYS A 22 -15.67 -4.10 1.64
C LYS A 22 -16.18 -5.54 1.59
N GLY A 23 -16.01 -6.24 0.47
CA GLY A 23 -16.37 -7.65 0.36
C GLY A 23 -15.47 -8.56 1.20
N THR A 24 -14.18 -8.25 1.27
CA THR A 24 -13.18 -9.08 1.97
C THR A 24 -13.10 -8.80 3.48
N ALA A 25 -13.15 -7.53 3.88
CA ALA A 25 -12.98 -7.09 5.27
C ALA A 25 -14.10 -6.12 5.70
N PRO A 26 -15.40 -6.51 5.62
CA PRO A 26 -16.52 -5.62 5.96
C PRO A 26 -16.48 -5.15 7.42
N TRP A 27 -15.97 -5.99 8.33
CA TRP A 27 -15.86 -5.68 9.76
C TRP A 27 -14.92 -4.49 10.03
N ALA A 28 -13.93 -4.22 9.17
CA ALA A 28 -12.97 -3.13 9.37
C ALA A 28 -13.63 -1.74 9.29
N PHE A 29 -14.72 -1.63 8.53
CA PHE A 29 -15.49 -0.39 8.37
C PHE A 29 -16.42 -0.09 9.56
N ALA A 30 -16.63 -1.06 10.46
CA ALA A 30 -17.47 -0.92 11.64
C ALA A 30 -16.66 -0.64 12.92
N LEU A 31 -15.32 -0.58 12.84
CA LEU A 31 -14.45 -0.34 13.98
C LEU A 31 -14.47 1.12 14.41
N GLU A 32 -14.47 1.35 15.73
CA GLU A 32 -14.33 2.65 16.35
C GLU A 32 -13.16 2.64 17.38
N PRO A 33 -12.23 3.60 17.33
CA PRO A 33 -12.15 4.68 16.34
C PRO A 33 -11.83 4.14 14.93
N LYS A 34 -12.24 4.88 13.90
CA LYS A 34 -11.94 4.53 12.51
C LYS A 34 -10.44 4.34 12.29
N LEU A 35 -10.10 3.29 11.55
CA LEU A 35 -8.71 3.04 11.16
C LEU A 35 -8.27 4.06 10.09
N PRO A 36 -6.99 4.49 10.10
CA PRO A 36 -6.45 5.38 9.07
C PRO A 36 -6.66 4.85 7.64
N SER A 37 -6.55 3.53 7.46
CA SER A 37 -6.79 2.88 6.17
C SER A 37 -8.22 3.09 5.66
N ILE A 38 -9.22 3.11 6.54
CA ILE A 38 -10.62 3.32 6.18
C ILE A 38 -10.86 4.78 5.79
N GLU A 39 -10.21 5.73 6.45
CA GLU A 39 -10.27 7.14 6.05
C GLU A 39 -9.68 7.37 4.66
N ILE A 40 -8.55 6.73 4.35
CA ILE A 40 -7.93 6.77 3.02
C ILE A 40 -8.85 6.13 1.97
N LEU A 41 -9.33 4.92 2.23
CA LEU A 41 -10.20 4.17 1.32
C LEU A 41 -11.54 4.89 1.06
N SER A 42 -12.00 5.71 2.00
CA SER A 42 -13.23 6.50 1.82
C SER A 42 -13.12 7.57 0.72
N LYS A 43 -11.90 7.96 0.33
CA LYS A 43 -11.61 8.94 -0.73
C LYS A 43 -11.58 8.33 -2.14
N ALA A 44 -11.88 7.04 -2.29
CA ALA A 44 -11.81 6.32 -3.56
C ALA A 44 -12.49 7.04 -4.75
N PRO A 45 -13.69 7.65 -4.62
CA PRO A 45 -14.31 8.36 -5.75
C PRO A 45 -13.48 9.56 -6.25
N GLU A 46 -12.85 10.29 -5.33
CA GLU A 46 -12.03 11.48 -5.62
C GLU A 46 -10.69 11.07 -6.25
N ILE A 47 -10.10 9.97 -5.73
CA ILE A 47 -8.88 9.37 -6.28
C ILE A 47 -9.16 8.83 -7.68
N GLU A 48 -10.29 8.16 -7.90
CA GLU A 48 -10.67 7.63 -9.23
C GLU A 48 -10.82 8.73 -10.28
N ALA A 49 -11.44 9.86 -9.93
CA ALA A 49 -11.61 10.98 -10.83
C ALA A 49 -10.27 11.51 -11.37
N ARG A 50 -9.24 11.52 -10.51
CA ARG A 50 -7.86 11.89 -10.90
C ARG A 50 -7.12 10.75 -11.57
N TRP A 51 -7.36 9.51 -11.15
CA TRP A 51 -6.76 8.31 -11.73
C TRP A 51 -7.16 8.15 -13.19
N LYS A 52 -8.44 8.39 -13.53
CA LYS A 52 -8.95 8.41 -14.91
C LYS A 52 -8.21 9.36 -15.84
N LYS A 53 -7.59 10.41 -15.29
CA LYS A 53 -6.80 11.41 -16.00
C LYS A 53 -5.29 11.12 -15.97
N GLY A 54 -4.85 10.11 -15.23
CA GLY A 54 -3.44 9.82 -14.97
C GLY A 54 -2.79 10.74 -13.92
N GLU A 55 -3.60 11.44 -13.12
CA GLU A 55 -3.17 12.52 -12.20
C GLU A 55 -3.20 12.09 -10.73
N ALA A 56 -3.72 10.90 -10.39
CA ALA A 56 -3.85 10.47 -8.99
C ALA A 56 -2.51 10.22 -8.29
N GLY A 57 -1.45 9.91 -9.06
CA GLY A 57 -0.07 9.86 -8.58
C GLY A 57 0.12 9.08 -7.28
N GLU A 58 0.55 9.78 -6.23
CA GLU A 58 0.83 9.20 -4.91
C GLU A 58 -0.45 8.81 -4.14
N ASP A 59 -1.55 9.54 -4.30
CA ASP A 59 -2.79 9.23 -3.57
C ASP A 59 -3.34 7.85 -3.96
N TYR A 60 -3.18 7.47 -5.23
CA TYR A 60 -3.51 6.11 -5.68
C TYR A 60 -2.57 5.06 -5.07
N PHE A 61 -1.29 5.38 -4.87
CA PHE A 61 -0.36 4.47 -4.20
C PHE A 61 -0.75 4.28 -2.72
N VAL A 62 -1.05 5.36 -2.01
CA VAL A 62 -1.48 5.33 -0.60
C VAL A 62 -2.78 4.55 -0.43
N GLU A 63 -3.71 4.66 -1.38
CA GLU A 63 -4.93 3.86 -1.40
C GLU A 63 -4.65 2.35 -1.58
N LEU A 64 -3.71 1.98 -2.45
CA LEU A 64 -3.28 0.58 -2.59
C LEU A 64 -2.66 0.05 -1.30
N LEU A 65 -1.86 0.86 -0.59
CA LEU A 65 -1.29 0.49 0.72
C LEU A 65 -2.40 0.30 1.76
N ALA A 66 -3.37 1.21 1.81
CA ALA A 66 -4.51 1.11 2.72
C ALA A 66 -5.35 -0.14 2.44
N ALA A 67 -5.59 -0.48 1.17
CA ALA A 67 -6.27 -1.70 0.79
C ALA A 67 -5.49 -2.96 1.19
N HIS A 68 -4.18 -3.00 0.94
CA HIS A 68 -3.31 -4.11 1.33
C HIS A 68 -3.32 -4.31 2.84
N TYR A 69 -3.16 -3.23 3.62
CA TYR A 69 -3.20 -3.27 5.08
C TYR A 69 -4.56 -3.78 5.59
N THR A 70 -5.68 -3.24 5.10
CA THR A 70 -7.02 -3.62 5.57
C THR A 70 -7.38 -5.07 5.24
N THR A 71 -6.80 -5.63 4.17
CA THR A 71 -7.03 -7.02 3.76
C THR A 71 -5.90 -7.97 4.15
N VAL A 72 -4.91 -7.52 4.94
CA VAL A 72 -3.77 -8.35 5.32
C VAL A 72 -4.24 -9.59 6.09
N ALA A 73 -3.64 -10.75 5.79
CA ALA A 73 -4.06 -12.06 6.29
C ALA A 73 -5.47 -12.56 5.87
N THR A 74 -6.12 -11.87 4.92
CA THR A 74 -7.28 -12.34 4.12
C THR A 74 -6.89 -12.38 2.62
N PHE A 75 -7.82 -12.72 1.70
CA PHE A 75 -7.53 -12.64 0.26
C PHE A 75 -7.34 -11.18 -0.16
N CYS A 76 -6.08 -10.70 -0.16
CA CYS A 76 -5.70 -9.44 -0.79
C CYS A 76 -6.05 -9.53 -2.28
N PRO A 77 -6.74 -8.53 -2.86
CA PRO A 77 -6.99 -8.53 -4.29
C PRO A 77 -5.67 -8.64 -5.05
N THR A 78 -5.55 -9.66 -5.91
CA THR A 78 -4.30 -10.05 -6.59
C THR A 78 -3.64 -8.90 -7.35
N ASP A 79 -4.44 -7.93 -7.80
CA ASP A 79 -3.97 -6.74 -8.50
C ASP A 79 -3.23 -5.75 -7.61
N VAL A 80 -3.55 -5.66 -6.31
CA VAL A 80 -2.93 -4.71 -5.39
C VAL A 80 -1.46 -5.05 -5.15
N ASP A 81 -1.22 -6.31 -4.80
CA ASP A 81 0.09 -6.87 -4.49
C ASP A 81 1.08 -6.74 -5.68
N THR A 82 0.61 -7.05 -6.89
CA THR A 82 1.40 -6.96 -8.13
C THR A 82 1.66 -5.51 -8.54
N ARG A 83 0.71 -4.60 -8.31
CA ARG A 83 0.87 -3.18 -8.65
C ARG A 83 1.82 -2.47 -7.69
N ILE A 84 1.73 -2.74 -6.38
CA ILE A 84 2.70 -2.25 -5.40
C ILE A 84 4.10 -2.74 -5.76
N ARG A 85 4.31 -4.05 -5.92
CA ARG A 85 5.66 -4.61 -6.09
C ARG A 85 6.35 -4.28 -7.41
N GLN A 86 5.62 -4.09 -8.51
CA GLN A 86 6.24 -3.99 -9.84
C GLN A 86 5.98 -2.70 -10.60
N HIS A 87 4.82 -2.06 -10.43
CA HIS A 87 4.39 -1.02 -11.37
C HIS A 87 4.42 0.38 -10.81
N VAL A 88 4.01 0.56 -9.54
CA VAL A 88 3.93 1.90 -8.97
C VAL A 88 5.30 2.39 -8.50
N TRP A 89 6.09 1.54 -7.81
CA TRP A 89 7.44 1.90 -7.38
C TRP A 89 8.36 2.34 -8.52
N ALA A 90 8.33 1.62 -9.65
CA ALA A 90 9.18 1.92 -10.80
C ALA A 90 8.83 3.25 -11.51
N GLN A 91 7.64 3.80 -11.23
CA GLN A 91 7.16 5.05 -11.84
C GLN A 91 7.35 6.28 -10.92
N LEU A 92 7.78 6.08 -9.67
CA LEU A 92 8.04 7.15 -8.71
C LEU A 92 9.51 7.59 -8.78
N SER A 93 9.74 8.90 -8.76
CA SER A 93 11.09 9.49 -8.77
C SER A 93 11.13 10.82 -8.02
N GLY A 94 12.33 11.23 -7.61
CA GLY A 94 12.56 12.48 -6.88
C GLY A 94 11.73 12.58 -5.60
N ASN A 95 11.11 13.74 -5.36
CA ASN A 95 10.33 14.01 -4.15
C ASN A 95 9.14 13.05 -3.98
N ARG A 96 8.55 12.55 -5.08
CA ARG A 96 7.43 11.59 -5.02
C ARG A 96 7.87 10.22 -4.52
N LEU A 97 9.12 9.84 -4.79
CA LEU A 97 9.71 8.61 -4.26
C LEU A 97 9.97 8.76 -2.76
N ALA A 98 10.52 9.91 -2.34
CA ALA A 98 10.75 10.20 -0.92
C ALA A 98 9.44 10.18 -0.11
N SER A 99 8.41 10.88 -0.59
CA SER A 99 7.09 10.87 0.06
C SER A 99 6.47 9.47 0.11
N ALA A 100 6.59 8.67 -0.95
CA ALA A 100 6.11 7.29 -0.94
C ALA A 100 6.86 6.39 0.06
N ILE A 101 8.17 6.59 0.26
CA ILE A 101 8.93 5.91 1.32
C ILE A 101 8.37 6.28 2.69
N GLU A 102 8.15 7.57 2.95
CA GLU A 102 7.56 8.04 4.22
C GLU A 102 6.19 7.42 4.46
N ARG A 103 5.34 7.30 3.43
CA ARG A 103 4.03 6.65 3.55
C ARG A 103 4.13 5.16 3.87
N VAL A 104 5.09 4.45 3.28
CA VAL A 104 5.33 3.03 3.60
C VAL A 104 5.81 2.87 5.04
N GLU A 105 6.71 3.74 5.48
CA GLU A 105 7.19 3.75 6.87
C GLU A 105 6.06 4.08 7.85
N GLU A 106 5.18 5.03 7.50
CA GLU A 106 3.97 5.34 8.27
C GLU A 106 3.04 4.13 8.39
N VAL A 107 2.67 3.48 7.28
CA VAL A 107 1.79 2.30 7.28
C VAL A 107 2.39 1.17 8.12
N ALA A 108 3.71 1.01 8.12
CA ALA A 108 4.39 0.03 8.95
C ALA A 108 4.27 0.30 10.47
N THR A 109 3.87 1.52 10.88
CA THR A 109 3.61 1.86 12.29
C THR A 109 2.17 1.61 12.73
N TRP A 110 1.23 1.35 11.80
CA TRP A 110 -0.16 1.14 12.15
C TRP A 110 -0.37 -0.15 12.97
N ASP A 111 -1.26 -0.08 13.96
CA ASP A 111 -1.57 -1.25 14.79
C ASP A 111 -2.30 -2.30 13.96
N VAL A 112 -1.67 -3.44 13.72
CA VAL A 112 -2.20 -4.52 12.87
C VAL A 112 -3.25 -5.39 13.57
N ARG A 113 -3.37 -5.32 14.90
CA ARG A 113 -4.27 -6.20 15.68
C ARG A 113 -5.74 -6.07 15.31
N PRO A 114 -6.28 -4.87 15.01
CA PRO A 114 -7.66 -4.73 14.57
C PRO A 114 -7.92 -5.43 13.25
N VAL A 115 -6.89 -5.58 12.40
CA VAL A 115 -7.05 -6.09 11.03
C VAL A 115 -6.55 -7.51 10.78
N SER A 116 -5.88 -8.12 11.76
CA SER A 116 -5.37 -9.49 11.61
C SER A 116 -5.39 -10.25 12.92
N ALA A 117 -6.05 -11.42 12.90
CA ALA A 117 -5.98 -12.41 13.97
C ALA A 117 -4.67 -13.22 13.98
N ARG A 118 -3.84 -13.12 12.92
CA ARG A 118 -2.55 -13.81 12.81
C ARG A 118 -1.42 -12.91 13.28
N HIS A 119 -1.40 -12.65 14.59
CA HIS A 119 -0.30 -11.97 15.26
C HIS A 119 0.13 -12.74 16.52
N VAL A 120 1.41 -12.66 16.85
CA VAL A 120 2.03 -13.22 18.06
C VAL A 120 2.68 -12.07 18.80
N VAL A 121 2.37 -11.94 20.09
CA VAL A 121 3.02 -10.97 20.97
C VAL A 121 4.26 -11.62 21.57
N VAL A 122 5.44 -11.03 21.35
CA VAL A 122 6.71 -11.46 21.95
C VAL A 122 7.26 -10.32 22.78
N GLY A 123 7.11 -10.41 24.11
CA GLY A 123 7.46 -9.30 25.00
C GLY A 123 6.55 -8.08 24.78
N LYS A 124 7.13 -6.95 24.38
CA LYS A 124 6.38 -5.72 24.03
C LYS A 124 6.12 -5.57 22.51
N GLU A 125 6.60 -6.51 21.71
CA GLU A 125 6.55 -6.42 20.25
C GLU A 125 5.44 -7.32 19.67
N VAL A 126 4.85 -6.89 18.55
CA VAL A 126 3.81 -7.63 17.84
C VAL A 126 4.37 -8.14 16.51
N LEU A 127 4.48 -9.46 16.38
CA LEU A 127 4.82 -10.15 15.13
C LEU A 127 3.53 -10.54 14.41
N ALA A 128 3.23 -9.92 13.28
CA ALA A 128 2.06 -10.27 12.47
C ALA A 128 2.48 -10.66 11.05
N GLY A 129 1.52 -11.10 10.20
CA GLY A 129 1.77 -11.34 8.78
C GLY A 129 2.45 -10.18 8.03
N HIS A 130 2.34 -8.95 8.55
CA HIS A 130 3.01 -7.75 8.06
C HIS A 130 4.55 -7.74 8.32
N GLN A 131 5.05 -8.62 9.20
CA GLN A 131 6.44 -8.68 9.69
C GLN A 131 7.23 -9.92 9.19
N GLY A 132 6.63 -10.79 8.36
CA GLY A 132 7.32 -11.96 7.81
C GLY A 132 8.42 -11.56 6.82
N ASN A 133 9.68 -11.48 7.26
CA ASN A 133 10.86 -11.13 6.45
C ASN A 133 10.69 -9.85 5.58
N GLY A 134 9.78 -8.96 5.98
CA GLY A 134 9.03 -8.08 5.08
C GLY A 134 9.69 -6.76 4.70
N SER A 135 10.81 -6.37 5.31
CA SER A 135 11.54 -5.17 4.88
C SER A 135 12.03 -5.25 3.42
N ALA A 136 12.13 -6.46 2.85
CA ALA A 136 12.45 -6.71 1.44
C ALA A 136 11.24 -6.73 0.49
N SER A 137 9.99 -6.83 0.98
CA SER A 137 8.80 -6.76 0.12
C SER A 137 8.34 -5.31 -0.11
N TRP A 138 8.62 -4.42 0.84
CA TRP A 138 8.28 -3.00 0.80
C TRP A 138 9.29 -2.17 0.01
N ARG A 139 10.55 -2.59 0.03
CA ARG A 139 11.63 -1.98 -0.75
C ARG A 139 11.72 -2.78 -2.05
N GLY A 140 11.46 -2.15 -3.19
CA GLY A 140 11.69 -2.78 -4.51
C GLY A 140 13.12 -3.34 -4.66
N PRO A 141 13.44 -4.03 -5.77
CA PRO A 141 14.66 -4.84 -5.94
C PRO A 141 15.98 -4.06 -6.08
N SER A 142 16.25 -3.10 -5.19
CA SER A 142 17.50 -2.32 -5.14
C SER A 142 18.09 -2.24 -3.73
N GLY A 143 17.89 -3.27 -2.91
CA GLY A 143 18.65 -3.48 -1.67
C GLY A 143 19.99 -4.15 -1.95
N ALA A 144 20.95 -3.46 -2.57
CA ALA A 144 22.32 -3.94 -2.63
C ALA A 144 22.92 -3.91 -1.21
N PRO A 145 23.45 -5.03 -0.68
CA PRO A 145 24.08 -5.02 0.63
C PRO A 145 25.37 -4.19 0.56
N SER A 146 25.42 -3.08 1.31
CA SER A 146 26.67 -2.37 1.57
C SER A 146 27.58 -3.30 2.37
N ARG A 147 28.58 -3.89 1.70
CA ARG A 147 29.70 -4.53 2.39
C ARG A 147 30.48 -3.45 3.12
N SER A 148 30.42 -3.45 4.44
CA SER A 148 31.38 -2.72 5.27
C SER A 148 32.77 -3.35 5.11
N PRO A 149 33.83 -2.55 4.94
CA PRO A 149 35.18 -3.07 4.85
C PRO A 149 35.64 -3.48 6.25
N THR A 150 36.02 -4.75 6.38
CA THR A 150 36.85 -5.22 7.49
C THR A 150 38.16 -4.41 7.50
N ARG A 151 38.41 -3.67 8.59
CA ARG A 151 39.74 -3.11 8.86
C ARG A 151 40.60 -4.17 9.58
N PRO A 152 41.92 -4.13 9.38
CA PRO A 152 42.87 -5.15 9.82
C PRO A 152 43.13 -5.13 11.34
#